data_AF-A0RYT3-F1
#
_entry.id   AF-A0RYT3-F1
#
_cell.length_a   1.000
_cell.length_b   1.000
_cell.length_c   1.000
_cell.angle_alpha   90.00
_cell.angle_beta   90.00
_cell.angle_gamma   90.00
#
_symmetry.space_group_name_H-M   'P 1'
#
loop_
_entity.id
_entity.type
_entity.pdbx_description
1 polymer ?
#
loop_
_entity_poly.entity_id
_entity_poly.type
_entity_poly.pdbx_seq_one_letter_code
_entity_poly.pdbx_strand_id
1 'polypeptide(L)' 'MASKEICLGVGIPMMVVGALIALLLAPAGGEVADTVEFVGSLIGILGAVFFISGLFYTPHPVMH' A
#
# COMPACT_ATOMS: atom_id res chain seq x y z
N MET A 1 -4.67 -3.93 18.86
CA MET A 1 -3.20 -3.81 18.96
C MET A 1 -2.71 -3.77 17.54
N ALA A 2 -2.06 -2.70 17.08
CA ALA A 2 -1.67 -2.60 15.68
C ALA A 2 -0.77 -3.78 15.26
N SER A 3 -1.16 -4.51 14.21
CA SER A 3 -0.35 -5.58 13.63
C SER A 3 0.87 -4.96 12.95
N LYS A 4 2.05 -5.17 13.54
CA LYS A 4 3.32 -4.75 12.94
C LYS A 4 3.54 -5.38 11.56
N GLU A 5 3.15 -6.64 11.39
CA GLU A 5 3.29 -7.36 10.12
C GLU A 5 2.45 -6.71 9.01
N ILE A 6 1.21 -6.35 9.31
CA ILE A 6 0.34 -5.70 8.33
C ILE A 6 0.78 -4.26 8.09
N CYS A 7 1.03 -3.48 9.15
CA CYS A 7 1.36 -2.06 9.02
C CYS A 7 2.74 -1.84 8.39
N LEU A 8 3.80 -2.47 8.92
CA LEU A 8 5.18 -2.27 8.49
C LEU A 8 5.61 -3.25 7.39
N GLY A 9 5.06 -4.46 7.37
CA GLY A 9 5.43 -5.48 6.38
C GLY A 9 4.70 -5.31 5.04
N VAL A 10 3.49 -4.75 5.04
CA VAL A 10 2.66 -4.64 3.82
C VAL A 10 2.19 -3.22 3.55
N GLY A 11 1.47 -2.60 4.49
CA GLY A 11 0.78 -1.33 4.28
C GLY A 11 1.73 -0.18 3.90
N ILE A 12 2.74 0.08 4.73
CA ILE A 12 3.73 1.15 4.45
C ILE A 12 4.51 0.89 3.16
N PRO A 13 5.11 -0.29 2.92
CA PRO A 13 5.78 -0.59 1.66
C PRO A 13 4.88 -0.37 0.43
N MET A 14 3.62 -0.85 0.47
CA MET A 14 2.69 -0.65 -0.65
C MET A 14 2.35 0.82 -0.88
N MET A 15 2.14 1.60 0.19
CA MET A 15 1.93 3.05 0.05
C MET A 15 3.12 3.74 -0.61
N VAL A 16 4.34 3.41 -0.18
CA VAL A 16 5.57 4.00 -0.74
C VAL A 16 5.75 3.59 -2.20
N VAL A 17 5.64 2.30 -2.53
CA VAL A 17 5.78 1.82 -3.91
C VAL A 17 4.72 2.43 -4.81
N GLY A 18 3.45 2.47 -4.37
CA GLY A 18 2.37 3.09 -5.13
C GLY A 18 2.62 4.58 -5.42
N ALA A 19 3.05 5.33 -4.41
CA ALA A 19 3.38 6.74 -4.56
C ALA A 19 4.59 6.97 -5.49
N LEU A 20 5.64 6.14 -5.40
CA LEU A 20 6.79 6.23 -6.29
C LEU A 20 6.42 5.93 -7.75
N ILE A 21 5.56 4.92 -7.98
CA ILE A 21 5.07 4.61 -9.33
C ILE A 21 4.24 5.78 -9.87
N ALA A 22 3.28 6.29 -9.08
CA ALA A 22 2.41 7.37 -9.54
C ALA A 22 3.16 8.69 -9.77
N LEU A 23 4.11 9.05 -8.90
CA LEU A 23 4.76 10.37 -8.95
C LEU A 23 6.05 10.39 -9.76
N LEU A 24 6.82 9.30 -9.78
CA LEU A 24 8.13 9.26 -10.45
C LEU A 24 8.10 8.45 -11.74
N LEU A 25 7.38 7.32 -11.76
CA LEU A 25 7.36 6.44 -12.93
C LEU A 25 6.34 6.89 -13.97
N ALA A 26 5.17 7.40 -13.56
CA ALA A 26 4.14 7.85 -14.50
C ALA A 26 4.60 8.96 -15.45
N PRO A 27 5.32 10.02 -15.00
CA PRO A 27 5.86 11.04 -15.90
C PRO A 27 6.86 10.50 -16.93
N ALA A 28 7.48 9.34 -16.66
CA ALA A 28 8.38 8.66 -17.58
C ALA A 28 7.67 7.67 -18.53
N GLY A 29 6.35 7.47 -18.36
CA GLY A 29 5.57 6.46 -19.08
C GLY A 29 5.15 6.83 -20.50
N GLY A 30 5.40 8.06 -20.97
CA GLY A 30 5.04 8.50 -22.33
C GLY A 30 3.55 8.27 -22.63
N GLU A 31 3.25 7.46 -23.65
CA GLU A 31 1.87 7.15 -24.08
C GLU A 31 1.03 6.40 -23.02
N VAL A 32 1.67 5.72 -22.06
CA VAL A 32 0.98 4.97 -21.00
C VAL A 32 1.03 5.66 -19.63
N ALA A 33 1.46 6.92 -19.58
CA ALA A 33 1.61 7.69 -18.34
C ALA A 33 0.37 7.62 -17.43
N ASP A 34 -0.81 7.88 -17.99
CA ASP A 34 -2.09 7.86 -17.24
C ASP A 34 -2.39 6.48 -16.64
N THR A 35 -2.05 5.40 -17.36
CA THR A 35 -2.25 4.03 -16.86
C THR A 35 -1.28 3.72 -15.72
N VAL A 36 -0.02 4.17 -15.85
CA VAL A 36 1.00 4.00 -14.81
C VAL A 36 0.62 4.79 -13.55
N GLU A 37 0.13 6.01 -13.71
CA GLU A 37 -0.37 6.83 -12.60
C GLU A 37 -1.53 6.16 -11.88
N PHE A 38 -2.51 5.67 -12.65
CA PHE A 38 -3.67 4.95 -12.10
C PHE A 38 -3.27 3.68 -11.34
N VAL A 39 -2.37 2.87 -11.90
CA VAL A 39 -1.90 1.64 -11.24
C VAL A 39 -1.11 1.99 -9.97
N GLY A 40 -0.22 2.97 -10.02
CA GLY A 40 0.54 3.42 -8.85
C GLY A 40 -0.36 3.92 -7.74
N SER A 41 -1.34 4.77 -8.07
CA SER A 41 -2.30 5.30 -7.10
C SER A 41 -3.20 4.22 -6.52
N LEU A 42 -3.66 3.24 -7.32
CA LEU A 42 -4.39 2.07 -6.80
C LEU A 42 -3.56 1.27 -5.80
N ILE A 43 -2.29 0.98 -6.12
CA ILE A 43 -1.38 0.27 -5.20
C ILE A 43 -1.23 1.06 -3.88
N GLY A 44 -1.07 2.39 -3.99
CA GLY A 44 -0.96 3.26 -2.82
C GLY A 44 -2.21 3.24 -1.94
N ILE A 45 -3.40 3.30 -2.55
CA ILE A 45 -4.68 3.23 -1.84
C ILE A 45 -4.86 1.87 -1.17
N LEU A 46 -4.52 0.77 -1.84
CA LEU A 46 -4.54 -0.57 -1.24
C LEU A 46 -3.58 -0.64 -0.03
N GLY A 47 -2.39 -0.05 -0.14
CA GLY A 47 -1.46 0.07 0.98
C GLY A 47 -2.07 0.80 2.18
N ALA A 48 -2.82 1.88 1.95
CA ALA A 48 -3.53 2.59 3.01
C ALA A 48 -4.63 1.74 3.66
N VAL A 49 -5.40 0.99 2.85
CA VAL A 49 -6.43 0.06 3.36
C VAL A 49 -5.80 -1.02 4.24
N PHE A 50 -4.70 -1.64 3.80
CA PHE A 50 -3.96 -2.61 4.60
C PHE A 50 -3.41 -1.98 5.87
N PHE A 51 -2.82 -0.79 5.78
CA PHE A 51 -2.29 -0.09 6.94
C PHE A 51 -3.37 0.16 8.00
N ILE A 52 -4.52 0.71 7.60
CA ILE A 52 -5.67 0.94 8.49
C ILE A 52 -6.17 -0.38 9.08
N SER A 53 -6.32 -1.41 8.24
CA SER A 53 -6.72 -2.76 8.70
C SER A 53 -5.75 -3.32 9.74
N GLY A 54 -4.45 -3.08 9.55
CA GLY A 54 -3.40 -3.45 10.50
C GLY A 54 -3.51 -2.71 11.83
N LEU A 55 -3.87 -1.42 11.83
CA LEU A 55 -4.05 -0.65 13.08
C LEU A 55 -5.17 -1.22 13.96
N PHE A 56 -6.26 -1.65 13.33
CA PHE A 56 -7.43 -2.22 14.01
C PHE A 56 -7.39 -3.75 14.11
N TYR A 57 -6.31 -4.38 13.65
CA TYR A 57 -6.16 -5.82 13.77
C TYR A 57 -6.16 -6.23 15.24
N THR A 58 -6.93 -7.27 15.54
CA THR A 58 -6.96 -7.89 16.86
C THR A 58 -6.72 -9.37 16.65
N PRO A 59 -5.54 -9.91 17.05
CA PRO A 59 -5.32 -11.34 16.95
C PRO A 59 -6.35 -12.04 17.84
N HIS A 60 -7.04 -13.05 17.30
CA HIS A 60 -7.77 -13.99 18.15
C HIS A 60 -6.77 -14.67 19.10
N PRO A 61 -7.14 -14.94 20.37
CA PRO A 61 -6.25 -15.61 21.30
C PRO A 61 -5.86 -16.97 20.72
N VAL A 62 -4.55 -17.18 20.56
CA VAL A 62 -4.01 -18.47 20.16
C VAL A 62 -4.29 -19.42 21.33
N MET A 63 -5.29 -20.28 21.20
CA MET A 63 -5.55 -21.32 22.19
C MET A 63 -4.43 -22.37 22.05
N HIS A 64 -3.46 -22.31 22.96
CA HIS A 64 -2.45 -23.35 23.16
C HIS A 64 -2.97 -24.40 24.15
#